data_AF-A0A9W8PVE1-F1
#
_entry.id   AF-A0A9W8PVE1-F1
#
_cell.length_a   1.000
_cell.length_b   1.000
_cell.length_c   1.000
_cell.angle_alpha   90.00
_cell.angle_beta   90.00
_cell.angle_gamma   90.00
#
_symmetry.space_group_name_H-M   'P 1'
#
loop_
_entity.id
_entity.type
_entity.pdbx_description
1 polymer ?
#
loop_
_entity_poly.entity_id
_entity_poly.type
_entity_poly.pdbx_seq_one_letter_code
_entity_poly.pdbx_strand_id
1 'polypeptide(L)'
;MASGWRPDSYRSLYSADPINTHVLAFDYRGYGKSTGSPSEEGIITDAVTIADWALRTAGIPPERIVVFGQSLGSAVAIALANELSHREMPVHFAGLVVTATFADIPQLTATYRIGGFIPVFSPSAKRYDITLLHAQDDTDIPMEHSVKLYREAVRMAEGANDLVENDGALLHRIAKTGQSRGEGGSVTVWATKKGDIRLEILKYGVHDKIMSYPAIGLAISRAFASVHSQR
;
A
#
# COMPACT_ATOMS: atom_id res chain seq x y z
N MET A 1 -0.86 -15.46 -15.47
CA MET A 1 -1.08 -16.55 -14.50
C MET A 1 -0.15 -16.32 -13.31
N ALA A 2 -0.57 -15.52 -12.32
CA ALA A 2 0.21 -15.22 -11.12
C ALA A 2 0.37 -16.42 -10.15
N SER A 3 -0.13 -17.61 -10.52
CA SER A 3 -0.15 -18.80 -9.66
C SER A 3 1.24 -19.40 -9.41
N GLY A 4 2.19 -19.26 -10.34
CA GLY A 4 3.53 -19.85 -10.22
C GLY A 4 4.41 -19.19 -9.16
N TRP A 5 4.23 -17.89 -8.91
CA TRP A 5 5.07 -17.11 -7.99
C TRP A 5 4.52 -17.03 -6.56
N ARG A 6 3.25 -17.39 -6.36
CA ARG A 6 2.54 -17.19 -5.10
C ARG A 6 3.26 -17.79 -3.87
N PRO A 7 3.82 -19.01 -3.91
CA PRO A 7 4.58 -19.54 -2.77
C PRO A 7 5.80 -18.70 -2.42
N ASP A 8 6.56 -18.24 -3.42
CA ASP A 8 7.74 -17.41 -3.22
C ASP A 8 7.36 -16.01 -2.75
N SER A 9 6.29 -15.43 -3.30
CA SER A 9 5.72 -14.18 -2.82
C SER A 9 5.37 -14.25 -1.33
N TYR A 10 4.67 -15.30 -0.90
CA TYR A 10 4.31 -15.48 0.51
C TYR A 10 5.53 -15.63 1.41
N ARG A 11 6.54 -16.39 0.98
CA ARG A 11 7.82 -16.48 1.71
C ARG A 11 8.43 -15.11 1.92
N SER A 12 8.45 -14.28 0.89
CA SER A 12 9.03 -12.94 0.97
C SER A 12 8.24 -12.01 1.89
N LEU A 13 6.90 -12.12 1.94
CA LEU A 13 6.06 -11.32 2.84
C LEU A 13 6.44 -11.49 4.33
N TYR A 14 6.76 -12.70 4.78
CA TYR A 14 7.10 -12.97 6.18
C TYR A 14 8.60 -13.10 6.44
N SER A 15 9.44 -13.07 5.39
CA SER A 15 10.87 -13.41 5.46
C SER A 15 11.71 -12.61 6.46
N ALA A 16 11.30 -11.38 6.78
CA ALA A 16 12.04 -10.51 7.69
C ALA A 16 11.88 -10.93 9.18
N ASP A 17 10.77 -11.55 9.54
CA ASP A 17 10.55 -12.18 10.84
C ASP A 17 9.66 -13.42 10.68
N PRO A 18 10.24 -14.55 10.24
CA PRO A 18 9.47 -15.73 9.88
C PRO A 18 8.88 -16.49 11.05
N ILE A 19 9.27 -16.14 12.28
CA ILE A 19 8.73 -16.76 13.49
C ILE A 19 7.46 -16.01 13.94
N ASN A 20 7.44 -14.67 13.81
CA ASN A 20 6.35 -13.85 14.36
C ASN A 20 5.43 -13.21 13.32
N THR A 21 5.73 -13.37 12.02
CA THR A 21 4.89 -12.84 10.94
C THR A 21 4.04 -13.94 10.31
N HIS A 22 2.72 -13.73 10.29
CA HIS A 22 1.77 -14.62 9.64
C HIS A 22 1.18 -13.98 8.39
N VAL A 23 0.96 -14.77 7.34
CA VAL A 23 0.31 -14.32 6.11
C VAL A 23 -1.13 -14.82 6.10
N LEU A 24 -2.08 -13.88 6.11
CA LEU A 24 -3.50 -14.16 5.86
C LEU A 24 -3.79 -13.87 4.38
N ALA A 25 -4.03 -14.92 3.60
CA ALA A 25 -4.41 -14.83 2.20
C ALA A 25 -5.82 -15.40 2.00
N PHE A 26 -6.60 -14.78 1.12
CA PHE A 26 -7.96 -15.18 0.82
C PHE A 26 -8.28 -14.93 -0.66
N ASP A 27 -9.25 -15.67 -1.19
CA ASP A 27 -9.78 -15.45 -2.53
C ASP A 27 -11.00 -14.51 -2.44
N TYR A 28 -11.01 -13.44 -3.23
CA TYR A 28 -12.20 -12.61 -3.42
C TYR A 28 -13.37 -13.42 -3.99
N ARG A 29 -14.60 -12.96 -3.78
CA ARG A 29 -15.80 -13.55 -4.41
C ARG A 29 -15.60 -13.74 -5.92
N GLY A 30 -15.96 -14.91 -6.41
CA GLY A 30 -15.78 -15.30 -7.81
C GLY A 30 -14.34 -15.67 -8.22
N TYR A 31 -13.38 -15.71 -7.29
CA TYR A 31 -12.04 -16.24 -7.50
C TYR A 31 -11.80 -17.50 -6.66
N GLY A 32 -10.89 -18.37 -7.12
CA GLY A 32 -10.46 -19.55 -6.39
C GLY A 32 -11.62 -20.45 -5.97
N LYS A 33 -11.82 -20.60 -4.65
CA LYS A 33 -12.96 -21.37 -4.09
C LYS A 33 -14.12 -20.50 -3.59
N SER A 34 -13.99 -19.18 -3.65
CA SER A 34 -15.03 -18.26 -3.18
C SER A 34 -16.18 -18.17 -4.17
N THR A 35 -17.42 -18.21 -3.67
CA THR A 35 -18.65 -18.14 -4.48
C THR A 35 -18.94 -16.71 -4.99
N GLY A 36 -19.93 -16.56 -5.86
CA GLY A 36 -20.40 -15.26 -6.36
C GLY A 36 -19.65 -14.78 -7.60
N SER A 37 -19.85 -13.50 -7.95
CA SER A 37 -19.19 -12.84 -9.08
C SER A 37 -18.45 -11.59 -8.61
N PRO A 38 -17.27 -11.30 -9.18
CA PRO A 38 -16.49 -10.14 -8.77
C PRO A 38 -17.16 -8.84 -9.22
N SER A 39 -17.22 -7.87 -8.33
CA SER A 39 -17.51 -6.45 -8.59
C SER A 39 -16.60 -5.61 -7.71
N GLU A 40 -16.36 -4.35 -8.06
CA GLU A 40 -15.52 -3.45 -7.27
C GLU A 40 -15.99 -3.35 -5.80
N GLU A 41 -17.27 -3.00 -5.61
CA GLU A 41 -17.90 -2.98 -4.29
C GLU A 41 -17.79 -4.33 -3.58
N GLY A 42 -17.95 -5.43 -4.33
CA GLY A 42 -17.90 -6.77 -3.79
C GLY A 42 -16.52 -7.17 -3.26
N ILE A 43 -15.44 -6.93 -4.02
CA ILE A 43 -14.09 -7.27 -3.59
C ILE A 43 -13.59 -6.36 -2.46
N ILE A 44 -14.05 -5.10 -2.41
CA ILE A 44 -13.81 -4.20 -1.28
C ILE A 44 -14.54 -4.72 -0.02
N THR A 45 -15.81 -5.11 -0.16
CA THR A 45 -16.60 -5.72 0.92
C THR A 45 -15.92 -6.97 1.47
N ASP A 46 -15.36 -7.81 0.61
CA ASP A 46 -14.64 -9.01 1.03
C ASP A 46 -13.39 -8.66 1.85
N ALA A 47 -12.61 -7.65 1.41
CA ALA A 47 -11.44 -7.17 2.15
C ALA A 47 -11.82 -6.59 3.53
N VAL A 48 -12.92 -5.83 3.60
CA VAL A 48 -13.46 -5.30 4.85
C VAL A 48 -13.90 -6.43 5.78
N THR A 49 -14.56 -7.46 5.23
CA THR A 49 -15.01 -8.63 5.99
C THR A 49 -13.84 -9.38 6.62
N ILE A 50 -12.74 -9.58 5.88
CA ILE A 50 -11.54 -10.23 6.40
C ILE A 50 -10.84 -9.38 7.45
N ALA A 51 -10.79 -8.06 7.27
CA ALA A 51 -10.28 -7.14 8.28
C ALA A 51 -11.10 -7.20 9.57
N ASP A 52 -12.43 -7.19 9.48
CA ASP A 52 -13.31 -7.32 10.65
C ASP A 52 -13.17 -8.69 11.32
N TRP A 53 -12.99 -9.76 10.56
CA TRP A 53 -12.69 -11.08 11.11
C TRP A 53 -11.37 -11.05 11.90
N ALA A 54 -10.30 -10.48 11.35
CA ALA A 54 -9.00 -10.41 12.02
C ALA A 54 -9.09 -9.61 13.32
N LEU A 55 -9.79 -8.47 13.30
CA LEU A 55 -9.96 -7.58 14.45
C LEU A 55 -10.86 -8.17 15.53
N ARG A 56 -12.04 -8.70 15.15
CA ARG A 56 -13.12 -9.05 16.09
C ARG A 56 -13.16 -10.52 16.44
N THR A 57 -12.81 -11.39 15.50
CA THR A 57 -12.87 -12.85 15.69
C THR A 57 -11.52 -13.40 16.10
N ALA A 58 -10.46 -13.08 15.37
CA ALA A 58 -9.10 -13.50 15.71
C ALA A 58 -8.48 -12.64 16.84
N GLY A 59 -9.08 -11.50 17.17
CA GLY A 59 -8.64 -10.63 18.27
C GLY A 59 -7.26 -10.01 18.03
N ILE A 60 -6.86 -9.84 16.76
CA ILE A 60 -5.56 -9.30 16.41
C ILE A 60 -5.61 -7.77 16.54
N PRO A 61 -4.74 -7.13 17.36
CA PRO A 61 -4.71 -5.68 17.46
C PRO A 61 -4.39 -5.01 16.11
N PRO A 62 -5.01 -3.87 15.75
CA PRO A 62 -4.75 -3.17 14.49
C PRO A 62 -3.26 -2.87 14.25
N GLU A 63 -2.53 -2.49 15.30
CA GLU A 63 -1.10 -2.19 15.26
C GLU A 63 -0.20 -3.42 15.02
N ARG A 64 -0.79 -4.62 14.95
CA ARG A 64 -0.14 -5.88 14.56
C ARG A 64 -0.59 -6.39 13.19
N ILE A 65 -1.24 -5.55 12.39
CA ILE A 65 -1.69 -5.89 11.04
C ILE A 65 -1.00 -4.95 10.05
N VAL A 66 -0.48 -5.51 8.95
CA VAL A 66 -0.04 -4.75 7.76
C VAL A 66 -0.91 -5.20 6.60
N VAL A 67 -1.46 -4.24 5.85
CA VAL A 67 -2.22 -4.55 4.63
C VAL A 67 -1.26 -4.57 3.46
N PHE A 68 -1.30 -5.65 2.70
CA PHE A 68 -0.48 -5.84 1.53
C PHE A 68 -1.36 -5.95 0.27
N GLY A 69 -0.99 -5.26 -0.81
CA GLY A 69 -1.65 -5.34 -2.12
C GLY A 69 -0.68 -5.38 -3.29
N GLN A 70 -1.05 -6.10 -4.35
CA GLN A 70 -0.31 -6.12 -5.62
C GLN A 70 -1.27 -5.90 -6.78
N SER A 71 -0.88 -5.12 -7.79
CA SER A 71 -1.69 -4.92 -9.00
C SER A 71 -3.10 -4.44 -8.63
N LEU A 72 -4.15 -5.15 -9.02
CA LEU A 72 -5.54 -4.88 -8.62
C LEU A 72 -5.71 -4.88 -7.09
N GLY A 73 -5.01 -5.75 -6.37
CA GLY A 73 -5.05 -5.82 -4.91
C GLY A 73 -4.54 -4.55 -4.23
N SER A 74 -3.71 -3.75 -4.90
CA SER A 74 -3.26 -2.44 -4.39
C SER A 74 -4.41 -1.46 -4.27
N ALA A 75 -5.29 -1.42 -5.27
CA ALA A 75 -6.52 -0.62 -5.24
C ALA A 75 -7.45 -1.07 -4.10
N VAL A 76 -7.65 -2.37 -3.94
CA VAL A 76 -8.49 -2.93 -2.86
C VAL A 76 -7.89 -2.65 -1.48
N ALA A 77 -6.57 -2.74 -1.33
CA ALA A 77 -5.87 -2.42 -0.09
C ALA A 77 -6.04 -0.94 0.32
N ILE A 78 -5.96 -0.03 -0.64
CA ILE A 78 -6.20 1.42 -0.44
C ILE A 78 -7.67 1.68 -0.09
N ALA A 79 -8.60 1.03 -0.79
CA ALA A 79 -10.04 1.12 -0.50
C ALA A 79 -10.37 0.59 0.90
N LEU A 80 -9.79 -0.54 1.30
CA LEU A 80 -9.93 -1.06 2.67
C LEU A 80 -9.45 -0.05 3.70
N ALA A 81 -8.26 0.54 3.53
CA ALA A 81 -7.74 1.54 4.45
C ALA A 81 -8.67 2.77 4.53
N ASN A 82 -9.23 3.20 3.39
CA ASN A 82 -10.23 4.26 3.32
C ASN A 82 -11.52 3.92 4.09
N GLU A 83 -12.12 2.76 3.84
CA GLU A 83 -13.35 2.33 4.51
C GLU A 83 -13.16 2.28 6.03
N LEU A 84 -12.07 1.69 6.51
CA LEU A 84 -11.79 1.56 7.93
C LEU A 84 -11.59 2.89 8.65
N SER A 85 -11.05 3.88 7.95
CA SER A 85 -10.78 5.21 8.51
C SER A 85 -12.00 6.13 8.59
N HIS A 86 -13.07 5.85 7.83
CA HIS A 86 -14.33 6.59 7.84
C HIS A 86 -15.38 6.04 8.81
N ARG A 87 -15.07 4.95 9.50
CA ARG A 87 -15.95 4.39 10.54
C ARG A 87 -16.08 5.37 11.71
N GLU A 88 -17.18 5.24 12.47
CA GLU A 88 -17.38 5.98 13.73
C GLU A 88 -16.18 5.85 14.68
N MET A 89 -15.58 4.66 14.72
CA MET A 89 -14.30 4.39 15.37
C MET A 89 -13.26 4.04 14.29
N PRO A 90 -12.46 5.01 13.84
CA PRO A 90 -11.44 4.79 12.82
C PRO A 90 -10.42 3.73 13.24
N VAL A 91 -10.12 2.80 12.32
CA VAL A 91 -9.07 1.79 12.51
C VAL A 91 -7.88 2.13 11.60
N HIS A 92 -6.69 2.14 12.20
CA HIS A 92 -5.43 2.31 11.49
C HIS A 92 -4.54 1.11 11.76
N PHE A 93 -4.11 0.45 10.68
CA PHE A 93 -3.17 -0.66 10.74
C PHE A 93 -1.72 -0.19 10.86
N ALA A 94 -0.80 -1.09 11.17
CA ALA A 94 0.63 -0.79 11.30
C ALA A 94 1.24 -0.20 10.03
N GLY A 95 0.74 -0.60 8.86
CA GLY A 95 1.09 0.02 7.59
C GLY A 95 0.34 -0.54 6.39
N LEU A 96 0.57 0.11 5.25
CA LEU A 96 0.05 -0.24 3.94
C LEU A 96 1.24 -0.42 2.97
N VAL A 97 1.39 -1.63 2.46
CA VAL A 97 2.42 -1.96 1.47
C VAL A 97 1.72 -2.32 0.15
N VAL A 98 1.96 -1.55 -0.89
CA VAL A 98 1.39 -1.79 -2.22
C VAL A 98 2.48 -1.96 -3.26
N THR A 99 2.24 -2.83 -4.22
CA THR A 99 3.22 -3.18 -5.26
C THR A 99 2.57 -3.12 -6.64
N ALA A 100 3.34 -2.69 -7.64
CA ALA A 100 2.89 -2.62 -9.03
C ALA A 100 1.48 -1.98 -9.13
N THR A 101 1.27 -0.83 -8.48
CA THR A 101 -0.07 -0.23 -8.37
C THR A 101 -0.45 0.50 -9.65
N PHE A 102 -1.75 0.49 -9.97
CA PHE A 102 -2.33 1.34 -11.00
C PHE A 102 -2.96 2.58 -10.35
N ALA A 103 -2.85 3.73 -11.02
CA ALA A 103 -3.48 4.97 -10.57
C ALA A 103 -4.84 5.22 -11.25
N ASP A 104 -5.15 4.50 -12.34
CA ASP A 104 -6.21 4.86 -13.30
C ASP A 104 -7.22 3.72 -13.52
N ILE A 105 -7.77 3.12 -12.45
CA ILE A 105 -9.09 2.47 -12.60
C ILE A 105 -10.09 3.61 -12.76
N PRO A 106 -10.94 3.64 -13.82
CA PRO A 106 -11.87 4.73 -14.08
C PRO A 106 -12.68 5.15 -12.85
N GLN A 107 -13.05 4.18 -11.99
CA GLN A 107 -13.70 4.42 -10.71
C GLN A 107 -12.75 4.76 -9.54
N LEU A 108 -11.49 4.29 -9.49
CA LEU A 108 -10.54 4.87 -8.53
C LEU A 108 -10.33 6.36 -8.81
N THR A 109 -10.28 6.76 -10.07
CA THR A 109 -10.29 8.18 -10.40
C THR A 109 -11.65 8.81 -10.15
N ALA A 110 -12.80 8.20 -10.49
CA ALA A 110 -14.10 8.85 -10.31
C ALA A 110 -14.51 8.93 -8.82
N THR A 111 -14.46 7.83 -8.08
CA THR A 111 -14.82 7.76 -6.65
C THR A 111 -13.85 8.56 -5.77
N TYR A 112 -12.54 8.54 -6.06
CA TYR A 112 -11.57 9.32 -5.28
C TYR A 112 -11.39 10.77 -5.76
N ARG A 113 -11.78 11.12 -6.99
CA ARG A 113 -11.91 12.54 -7.42
C ARG A 113 -13.21 13.18 -6.96
N ILE A 114 -14.28 12.41 -6.74
CA ILE A 114 -15.56 12.94 -6.23
C ILE A 114 -15.48 13.29 -4.73
N GLY A 115 -14.52 12.72 -3.98
CA GLY A 115 -14.25 13.07 -2.59
C GLY A 115 -12.90 13.73 -2.30
N GLY A 116 -11.95 13.73 -3.24
CA GLY A 116 -10.60 14.32 -3.06
C GLY A 116 -9.80 13.75 -1.88
N PHE A 117 -10.20 12.60 -1.33
CA PHE A 117 -9.77 12.15 0.00
C PHE A 117 -9.57 10.63 0.04
N ILE A 118 -8.31 10.19 0.04
CA ILE A 118 -7.93 8.84 0.50
C ILE A 118 -7.46 9.04 1.95
N PRO A 119 -8.19 8.57 2.97
CA PRO A 119 -7.90 8.92 4.34
C PRO A 119 -6.74 8.16 4.96
N VAL A 120 -6.20 7.14 4.30
CA VAL A 120 -4.84 6.68 4.62
C VAL A 120 -3.82 7.82 4.47
N PHE A 121 -4.11 8.81 3.61
CA PHE A 121 -3.35 10.04 3.41
C PHE A 121 -4.01 11.27 4.04
N SER A 122 -5.03 11.09 4.89
CA SER A 122 -5.75 12.20 5.52
C SER A 122 -4.94 12.90 6.63
N PRO A 123 -5.06 14.24 6.74
CA PRO A 123 -4.67 15.00 7.93
C PRO A 123 -5.38 14.59 9.24
N SER A 124 -6.39 13.72 9.23
CA SER A 124 -7.04 13.14 10.42
C SER A 124 -6.51 11.75 10.83
N ALA A 125 -5.76 11.04 9.96
CA ALA A 125 -5.22 9.73 10.30
C ALA A 125 -4.28 9.84 11.52
N LYS A 126 -4.42 8.98 12.53
CA LYS A 126 -3.55 9.09 13.72
C LYS A 126 -2.09 8.74 13.40
N ARG A 127 -1.88 7.81 12.48
CA ARG A 127 -0.57 7.25 12.11
C ARG A 127 -0.63 6.50 10.78
N TYR A 128 0.46 6.51 10.01
CA TYR A 128 0.62 5.65 8.85
C TYR A 128 2.11 5.31 8.56
N ASP A 129 2.35 4.11 8.04
CA ASP A 129 3.58 3.75 7.31
C ASP A 129 3.13 3.20 5.96
N ILE A 130 3.52 3.87 4.88
CA ILE A 130 3.03 3.55 3.54
C ILE A 130 4.23 3.33 2.64
N THR A 131 4.31 2.13 2.07
CA THR A 131 5.37 1.79 1.11
C THR A 131 4.76 1.36 -0.21
N LEU A 132 5.14 2.07 -1.28
CA LEU A 132 4.86 1.72 -2.65
C LEU A 132 6.12 1.10 -3.26
N LEU A 133 6.03 -0.09 -3.83
CA LEU A 133 7.13 -0.72 -4.57
C LEU A 133 6.76 -0.93 -6.03
N HIS A 134 7.72 -0.72 -6.93
CA HIS A 134 7.53 -0.97 -8.37
C HIS A 134 8.85 -1.40 -9.02
N ALA A 135 8.78 -2.22 -10.07
CA ALA A 135 9.96 -2.59 -10.86
C ALA A 135 10.05 -1.73 -12.15
N GLN A 136 11.21 -1.16 -12.47
CA GLN A 136 11.39 -0.35 -13.67
C GLN A 136 11.16 -1.15 -14.96
N ASP A 137 11.41 -2.46 -14.90
CA ASP A 137 11.21 -3.41 -15.99
C ASP A 137 9.82 -4.10 -15.95
N ASP A 138 8.86 -3.57 -15.19
CA ASP A 138 7.46 -3.97 -15.28
C ASP A 138 6.87 -3.49 -16.62
N THR A 139 6.63 -4.44 -17.53
CA THR A 139 6.04 -4.19 -18.86
C THR A 139 4.51 -4.22 -18.86
N ASP A 140 3.91 -4.71 -17.77
CA ASP A 140 2.46 -4.86 -17.65
C ASP A 140 1.86 -3.57 -17.09
N ILE A 141 2.56 -2.96 -16.12
CA ILE A 141 2.16 -1.72 -15.47
C ILE A 141 3.30 -0.71 -15.52
N PRO A 142 3.10 0.46 -16.13
CA PRO A 142 4.10 1.52 -16.08
C PRO A 142 4.31 2.06 -14.65
N MET A 143 5.55 2.21 -14.21
CA MET A 143 5.90 2.69 -12.87
C MET A 143 5.36 4.10 -12.55
N GLU A 144 5.02 4.87 -13.59
CA GLU A 144 4.40 6.18 -13.52
C GLU A 144 3.13 6.18 -12.66
N HIS A 145 2.38 5.08 -12.63
CA HIS A 145 1.21 4.95 -11.77
C HIS A 145 1.58 4.97 -10.27
N SER A 146 2.66 4.29 -9.88
CA SER A 146 3.14 4.31 -8.50
C SER A 146 3.77 5.66 -8.12
N VAL A 147 4.48 6.27 -9.07
CA VAL A 147 5.01 7.63 -8.90
C VAL A 147 3.87 8.65 -8.71
N LYS A 148 2.81 8.56 -9.51
CA LYS A 148 1.61 9.41 -9.39
C LYS A 148 0.94 9.21 -8.03
N LEU A 149 0.70 7.96 -7.62
CA LEU A 149 0.09 7.67 -6.32
C LEU A 149 0.94 8.19 -5.15
N TYR A 150 2.26 8.03 -5.21
CA TYR A 150 3.17 8.58 -4.20
C TYR A 150 3.07 10.12 -4.11
N ARG A 151 2.99 10.81 -5.25
CA ARG A 151 2.84 12.28 -5.27
C ARG A 151 1.54 12.71 -4.63
N GLU A 152 0.42 12.05 -4.96
CA GLU A 152 -0.87 12.35 -4.34
C GLU A 152 -0.84 12.09 -2.83
N ALA A 153 -0.26 10.96 -2.41
CA ALA A 153 -0.06 10.64 -1.00
C ALA A 153 0.69 11.75 -0.24
N VAL A 154 1.78 12.25 -0.81
CA VAL A 154 2.57 13.34 -0.24
C VAL A 154 1.78 14.66 -0.20
N ARG A 155 1.08 15.02 -1.29
CA ARG A 155 0.23 16.23 -1.34
C ARG A 155 -0.79 16.23 -0.21
N MET A 156 -1.48 15.11 -0.03
CA MET A 156 -2.53 14.97 0.98
C MET A 156 -1.96 15.00 2.40
N ALA A 157 -0.80 14.36 2.63
CA ALA A 157 -0.11 14.37 3.91
C ALA A 157 0.32 15.78 4.36
N GLU A 158 0.71 16.65 3.42
CA GLU A 158 1.07 18.05 3.69
C GLU A 158 -0.18 18.95 3.89
N GLY A 159 -1.40 18.41 3.77
CA GLY A 159 -2.64 19.18 3.92
C GLY A 159 -2.93 20.10 2.74
N ALA A 160 -2.47 19.74 1.53
CA ALA A 160 -2.64 20.54 0.33
C ALA A 160 -4.08 20.50 -0.21
N ASN A 161 -5.03 21.03 0.57
CA ASN A 161 -6.18 21.74 0.00
C ASN A 161 -5.88 23.24 -0.20
N ASP A 162 -4.77 23.75 0.38
CA ASP A 162 -4.43 25.20 0.42
C ASP A 162 -2.92 25.51 0.28
N LEU A 163 -2.15 24.70 -0.46
CA LEU A 163 -0.79 25.10 -0.81
C LEU A 163 -0.73 25.76 -2.18
N VAL A 164 -0.49 27.07 -2.11
CA VAL A 164 0.03 28.02 -3.11
C VAL A 164 1.34 27.55 -3.79
N GLU A 165 1.79 26.31 -3.53
CA GLU A 165 2.98 25.69 -4.11
C GLU A 165 2.60 25.06 -5.47
N ASN A 166 3.02 25.68 -6.58
CA ASN A 166 2.85 25.10 -7.91
C ASN A 166 3.48 23.69 -7.93
N ASP A 167 2.80 22.72 -8.57
CA ASP A 167 3.21 21.32 -8.75
C ASP A 167 4.72 21.11 -8.92
N GLY A 168 5.40 22.01 -9.64
CA GLY A 168 6.85 21.97 -9.86
C GLY A 168 7.70 22.05 -8.60
N ALA A 169 7.31 22.81 -7.58
CA ALA A 169 8.09 22.97 -6.34
C ALA A 169 7.97 21.74 -5.42
N LEU A 170 6.78 21.15 -5.30
CA LEU A 170 6.61 19.87 -4.61
C LEU A 170 7.38 18.75 -5.32
N LEU A 171 7.31 18.70 -6.66
CA LEU A 171 8.09 17.74 -7.45
C LEU A 171 9.59 17.91 -7.24
N HIS A 172 10.08 19.14 -7.15
CA HIS A 172 11.47 19.43 -6.86
C HIS A 172 11.89 18.97 -5.45
N ARG A 173 11.03 19.14 -4.44
CA ARG A 173 11.27 18.63 -3.08
C ARG A 173 11.31 17.10 -3.05
N ILE A 174 10.34 16.45 -3.69
CA ILE A 174 10.30 14.98 -3.83
C ILE A 174 11.58 14.47 -4.51
N ALA A 175 12.04 15.13 -5.58
CA ALA A 175 13.26 14.74 -6.27
C ALA A 175 14.51 14.80 -5.37
N LYS A 176 14.57 15.76 -4.42
CA LYS A 176 15.67 15.89 -3.46
C LYS A 176 15.71 14.80 -2.40
N THR A 177 14.58 14.15 -2.10
CA THR A 177 14.55 13.04 -1.11
C THR A 177 14.85 11.68 -1.73
N GLY A 178 14.98 11.62 -3.06
CA GLY A 178 15.36 10.41 -3.79
C GLY A 178 16.82 10.03 -3.56
N GLN A 179 17.04 8.78 -3.17
CA GLN A 179 18.36 8.18 -3.01
C GLN A 179 18.53 7.03 -4.00
N SER A 180 19.59 7.10 -4.81
CA SER A 180 19.98 5.98 -5.68
C SER A 180 20.57 4.85 -4.85
N ARG A 181 20.18 3.61 -5.17
CA ARG A 181 20.73 2.37 -4.63
C ARG A 181 21.51 1.59 -5.71
N GLY A 182 21.93 2.25 -6.78
CA GLY A 182 22.62 1.62 -7.91
C GLY A 182 21.74 0.55 -8.57
N GLU A 183 22.23 -0.67 -8.66
CA GLU A 183 21.47 -1.81 -9.22
C GLU A 183 20.25 -2.20 -8.38
N GLY A 184 20.18 -1.76 -7.12
CA GLY A 184 18.98 -1.89 -6.28
C GLY A 184 17.85 -0.94 -6.65
N GLY A 185 18.06 -0.02 -7.60
CA GLY A 185 17.08 0.98 -8.01
C GLY A 185 17.17 2.27 -7.19
N SER A 186 16.04 2.78 -6.71
CA SER A 186 15.98 4.00 -5.91
C SER A 186 14.95 3.92 -4.78
N VAL A 187 15.16 4.74 -3.75
CA VAL A 187 14.20 4.95 -2.67
C VAL A 187 13.96 6.43 -2.48
N THR A 188 12.70 6.82 -2.39
CA THR A 188 12.28 8.17 -2.06
C THR A 188 11.42 8.11 -0.81
N VAL A 189 11.75 8.91 0.20
CA VAL A 189 11.05 8.92 1.48
C VAL A 189 10.51 10.31 1.75
N TRP A 190 9.27 10.37 2.17
CA TRP A 190 8.65 11.55 2.73
C TRP A 190 8.29 11.29 4.19
N ALA A 191 9.09 11.85 5.09
CA ALA A 191 8.81 11.78 6.52
C ALA A 191 7.77 12.82 6.91
N THR A 192 6.78 12.41 7.70
CA THR A 192 5.72 13.29 8.21
C THR A 192 5.63 13.19 9.72
N LYS A 193 4.84 14.07 10.35
CA LYS A 193 4.56 13.96 11.80
C LYS A 193 3.84 12.66 12.19
N LYS A 194 3.25 11.96 11.22
CA LYS A 194 2.40 10.77 11.44
C LYS A 194 3.05 9.46 11.00
N GLY A 195 4.24 9.55 10.40
CA GLY A 195 5.01 8.43 9.87
C GLY A 195 5.46 8.68 8.42
N ASP A 196 5.92 7.63 7.75
CA ASP A 196 6.62 7.75 6.48
C ASP A 196 5.73 7.34 5.29
N ILE A 197 5.88 8.06 4.17
CA ILE A 197 5.43 7.61 2.86
C ILE A 197 6.68 7.32 2.03
N ARG A 198 6.74 6.14 1.43
CA ARG A 198 7.94 5.61 0.77
C ARG A 198 7.61 5.11 -0.62
N LEU A 199 8.46 5.46 -1.57
CA LEU A 199 8.46 4.89 -2.91
C LEU A 199 9.79 4.17 -3.14
N GLU A 200 9.75 2.87 -3.35
CA GLU A 200 10.90 2.07 -3.76
C GLU A 200 10.72 1.63 -5.21
N ILE A 201 11.57 2.15 -6.10
CA ILE A 201 11.59 1.75 -7.51
C ILE A 201 12.78 0.84 -7.71
N LEU A 202 12.53 -0.46 -7.86
CA LEU A 202 13.56 -1.47 -8.08
C LEU A 202 13.94 -1.49 -9.56
N LYS A 203 15.23 -1.68 -9.86
CA LYS A 203 15.70 -1.71 -11.26
C LYS A 203 15.15 -2.90 -12.04
N TYR A 204 14.94 -4.02 -11.33
CA TYR A 204 14.48 -5.27 -11.89
C TYR A 204 13.41 -5.90 -11.00
N GLY A 205 12.57 -6.73 -11.59
CA GLY A 205 11.55 -7.45 -10.87
C GLY A 205 10.38 -7.89 -11.73
N VAL A 206 10.19 -7.30 -12.92
CA VAL A 206 8.98 -7.46 -13.75
C VAL A 206 7.68 -7.38 -12.93
N HIS A 207 6.54 -7.73 -13.50
CA HIS A 207 5.26 -7.57 -12.81
C HIS A 207 5.09 -8.46 -11.56
N ASP A 208 5.36 -9.76 -11.71
CA ASP A 208 5.10 -10.74 -10.65
C ASP A 208 6.34 -11.05 -9.80
N LYS A 209 7.55 -11.04 -10.38
CA LYS A 209 8.76 -11.54 -9.71
C LYS A 209 9.27 -10.58 -8.62
N ILE A 210 8.97 -9.28 -8.70
CA ILE A 210 9.25 -8.29 -7.66
C ILE A 210 8.71 -8.73 -6.29
N MET A 211 7.61 -9.47 -6.28
CA MET A 211 6.97 -9.99 -5.08
C MET A 211 7.85 -10.96 -4.29
N SER A 212 8.76 -11.65 -4.97
CA SER A 212 9.68 -12.59 -4.34
C SER A 212 10.90 -11.89 -3.72
N TYR A 213 11.05 -10.57 -3.87
CA TYR A 213 12.27 -9.89 -3.47
C TYR A 213 12.29 -9.51 -1.99
N PRO A 214 13.48 -9.47 -1.35
CA PRO A 214 13.63 -9.06 0.05
C PRO A 214 13.09 -7.66 0.37
N ALA A 215 13.00 -6.78 -0.64
CA ALA A 215 12.43 -5.45 -0.49
C ALA A 215 10.99 -5.49 0.04
N ILE A 216 10.22 -6.53 -0.31
CA ILE A 216 8.86 -6.75 0.18
C ILE A 216 8.84 -7.04 1.68
N GLY A 217 9.62 -8.04 2.12
CA GLY A 217 9.72 -8.38 3.54
C GLY A 217 10.28 -7.22 4.38
N LEU A 218 11.21 -6.46 3.81
CA LEU A 218 11.77 -5.27 4.45
C LEU A 218 10.73 -4.15 4.60
N ALA A 219 9.86 -3.93 3.61
CA ALA A 219 8.77 -2.97 3.72
C ALA A 219 7.79 -3.36 4.83
N ILE A 220 7.42 -4.64 4.93
CA ILE A 220 6.53 -5.17 5.98
C ILE A 220 7.17 -5.05 7.37
N SER A 221 8.46 -5.40 7.49
CA SER A 221 9.20 -5.27 8.74
C SER A 221 9.25 -3.81 9.22
N ARG A 222 9.49 -2.84 8.31
CA ARG A 222 9.47 -1.42 8.65
C ARG A 222 8.11 -0.96 9.15
N ALA A 223 7.02 -1.38 8.49
CA ALA A 223 5.68 -1.04 8.93
C ALA A 223 5.43 -1.49 10.37
N PHE A 224 5.81 -2.72 10.75
CA PHE A 224 5.73 -3.18 12.14
C PHE A 224 6.70 -2.46 13.09
N ALA A 225 7.93 -2.17 12.66
CA ALA A 225 8.94 -1.51 13.49
C ALA A 225 8.57 -0.07 13.82
N SER A 226 7.93 0.64 12.87
CA SER A 226 7.46 2.01 13.07
C SER A 226 6.56 2.09 14.31
N VAL A 227 5.79 1.02 14.60
CA VAL A 227 4.87 0.93 15.77
C VAL A 227 5.61 1.07 17.09
N HIS A 228 6.83 0.53 17.16
CA HIS A 228 7.59 0.37 18.40
C HIS A 228 8.57 1.51 18.68
N SER A 229 9.06 2.21 17.65
CA SER A 229 10.12 3.22 17.78
C SER A 229 9.71 4.56 18.42
N GLN A 230 8.50 4.67 18.96
CA GLN A 230 7.99 5.89 19.59
C GLN A 230 7.27 5.63 20.92
N ARG A 231 7.72 4.62 21.68
CA ARG A 231 7.46 4.51 23.13
C ARG A 231 8.60 5.11 23.93
#